data_AF-A0A970QKR4-F1
#
_entry.id   AF-A0A970QKR4-F1
#
_cell.length_a   1.000
_cell.length_b   1.000
_cell.length_c   1.000
_cell.angle_alpha   90.00
_cell.angle_beta   90.00
_cell.angle_gamma   90.00
#
_symmetry.space_group_name_H-M   'P 1'
#
loop_
_entity.id
_entity.type
_entity.pdbx_description
1 polymer ?
#
loop_
_entity_poly.entity_id
_entity_poly.type
_entity_poly.pdbx_seq_one_letter_code
_entity_poly.pdbx_strand_id
1 'polypeptide(L)' 'TTEDGEEAFPFENPRHIQQPLIQTIVDELSGTGTCPSHGESAARTSWVMDQLIRGNAAPG' A
#
# COMPACT_ATOMS: atom_id res chain seq x y z
N THR A 1 7.66 -32.95 -10.60
CA THR A 1 6.80 -32.79 -9.41
C THR A 1 7.72 -32.55 -8.25
N THR A 2 7.74 -31.35 -7.69
CA THR A 2 8.48 -31.04 -6.46
C THR A 2 7.48 -30.98 -5.33
N GLU A 3 7.84 -31.47 -4.15
CA GLU A 3 6.93 -31.86 -3.06
C GLU A 3 6.28 -30.68 -2.30
N ASP A 4 6.64 -29.44 -2.64
CA ASP A 4 5.79 -28.24 -2.49
C ASP A 4 6.24 -27.28 -3.60
N GLY A 5 5.83 -27.59 -4.83
CA GLY A 5 6.27 -26.89 -6.03
C GLY A 5 5.55 -25.56 -6.20
N GLU A 6 6.29 -24.45 -6.12
CA GLU A 6 5.78 -23.10 -6.37
C GLU A 6 4.97 -23.03 -7.68
N GLU A 7 3.72 -22.59 -7.57
CA GLU A 7 2.87 -22.31 -8.72
C GLU A 7 3.01 -20.84 -9.11
N ALA A 8 3.62 -20.58 -10.26
CA ALA A 8 3.79 -19.23 -10.78
C ALA A 8 2.64 -18.88 -11.73
N PHE A 9 1.91 -17.81 -11.42
CA PHE A 9 0.90 -17.25 -12.30
C PHE A 9 1.49 -16.06 -13.08
N PRO A 10 1.67 -16.16 -14.41
CA PRO A 10 2.19 -15.06 -15.19
C PRO A 10 1.11 -14.00 -15.38
N PHE A 11 1.29 -12.85 -14.71
CA PHE A 11 0.51 -11.65 -14.96
C PHE A 11 1.43 -10.55 -15.48
N GLU A 12 1.01 -9.87 -16.54
CA GLU A 12 1.70 -8.65 -16.95
C GLU A 12 1.39 -7.55 -15.92
N ASN A 13 2.44 -6.97 -15.33
CA ASN A 13 2.26 -5.82 -14.47
C ASN A 13 1.65 -4.68 -15.30
N PRO A 14 0.53 -4.08 -14.86
CA PRO A 14 0.00 -2.93 -15.57
C PRO A 14 1.04 -1.81 -15.58
N ARG A 15 1.12 -1.11 -16.71
CA ARG A 15 2.12 -0.04 -16.95
C ARG A 15 2.15 1.02 -15.84
N HIS A 16 1.02 1.28 -15.19
CA HIS A 16 0.89 2.27 -14.14
C HIS A 16 0.15 1.71 -12.92
N ILE A 17 0.88 1.07 -12.01
CA ILE A 17 0.34 0.49 -10.77
C ILE A 17 -0.27 1.58 -9.86
N GLN A 18 0.40 2.72 -9.72
CA GLN A 18 0.06 3.76 -8.74
C GLN A 18 -0.87 4.84 -9.29
N GLN A 19 -1.02 4.94 -10.63
CA GLN A 19 -1.81 5.99 -11.27
C GLN A 19 -3.26 6.07 -10.78
N PRO A 20 -3.99 4.95 -10.55
CA PRO A 20 -5.36 5.03 -10.06
C PRO A 20 -5.47 5.79 -8.74
N LEU A 21 -4.55 5.55 -7.79
CA LEU A 21 -4.52 6.26 -6.51
C LEU A 21 -4.08 7.72 -6.67
N ILE A 22 -3.05 7.97 -7.49
CA ILE A 22 -2.58 9.33 -7.74
C ILE A 22 -3.69 10.19 -8.34
N GLN A 23 -4.50 9.63 -9.24
CA GLN A 23 -5.60 10.36 -9.86
C GLN A 23 -6.63 10.80 -8.82
N THR A 24 -7.01 9.94 -7.87
CA THR A 24 -7.99 10.33 -6.83
C THR A 24 -7.46 11.45 -5.95
N ILE A 25 -6.16 11.48 -5.67
CA ILE A 25 -5.50 12.57 -4.92
C ILE A 25 -5.58 13.88 -5.72
N VAL A 26 -5.25 13.83 -7.01
CA VAL A 26 -5.30 15.00 -7.90
C VAL A 26 -6.72 15.54 -8.03
N ASP A 27 -7.71 14.66 -8.18
CA ASP A 27 -9.12 15.04 -8.31
C ASP A 27 -9.64 15.73 -7.04
N GLU A 28 -9.28 15.22 -5.85
CA GLU A 28 -9.64 15.88 -4.58
C GLU A 28 -8.98 17.26 -4.45
N LEU A 29 -7.67 17.36 -4.73
CA LEU A 29 -6.94 18.63 -4.67
C LEU A 29 -7.44 19.65 -5.69
N SER A 30 -8.02 19.19 -6.80
CA SER A 30 -8.60 20.03 -7.86
C SER A 30 -10.09 20.33 -7.61
N GLY A 31 -10.70 19.76 -6.57
CA GLY A 31 -12.12 19.92 -6.24
C GLY A 31 -13.08 19.19 -7.18
N THR A 32 -12.60 18.21 -7.95
CA THR A 32 -13.38 17.45 -8.94
C THR A 32 -13.72 16.03 -8.51
N GLY A 33 -13.31 15.61 -7.32
CA GLY A 33 -13.60 14.27 -6.78
C GLY A 33 -13.25 14.15 -5.29
N THR A 34 -13.23 12.91 -4.80
CA THR A 34 -12.82 12.58 -3.44
C THR A 34 -11.77 11.47 -3.47
N CYS A 35 -10.79 11.58 -2.57
CA CYS A 35 -9.75 10.61 -2.34
C CYS A 35 -10.13 9.75 -1.13
N PRO A 36 -10.15 8.41 -1.24
CA PRO A 36 -10.47 7.56 -0.09
C PRO A 36 -9.35 7.56 0.98
N SER A 37 -8.17 8.10 0.68
CA SER A 37 -7.02 8.14 1.57
C SER A 37 -6.61 9.59 1.84
N HIS A 38 -6.56 9.95 3.12
CA HIS A 38 -6.20 11.30 3.59
C HIS A 38 -4.94 11.26 4.45
N GLY A 39 -4.36 12.44 4.73
CA GLY A 39 -3.19 12.55 5.61
C GLY A 39 -3.41 11.93 6.99
N GLU A 40 -4.61 12.05 7.55
CA GLU A 40 -4.96 11.48 8.87
C GLU A 40 -4.93 9.94 8.86
N SER A 41 -5.53 9.31 7.83
CA SER A 41 -5.54 7.85 7.72
C SER A 41 -4.12 7.32 7.47
N ALA A 42 -3.33 8.01 6.64
CA ALA A 42 -1.93 7.67 6.39
C ALA A 42 -1.06 7.77 7.65
N ALA A 43 -1.24 8.83 8.44
CA ALA A 43 -0.53 9.03 9.71
C ALA A 43 -0.89 7.93 10.72
N ARG A 44 -2.18 7.59 10.83
CA ARG A 44 -2.64 6.48 11.69
C ARG A 44 -2.00 5.14 11.29
N THR A 45 -1.97 4.83 10.00
CA THR A 45 -1.31 3.61 9.51
C THR A 45 0.18 3.61 9.83
N SER A 46 0.87 4.74 9.63
CA SER A 46 2.30 4.87 9.94
C SER A 46 2.58 4.63 11.42
N TRP A 47 1.76 5.21 12.31
CA TRP A 47 1.87 4.97 13.75
C TRP A 47 1.69 3.50 14.13
N VAL A 48 0.72 2.79 13.55
CA VAL A 48 0.53 1.35 13.80
C VAL A 48 1.75 0.55 13.34
N MET A 49 2.29 0.85 12.15
CA MET A 49 3.50 0.19 11.65
C MET A 49 4.69 0.41 12.58
N ASP A 50 4.87 1.63 13.10
CA ASP A 50 5.91 1.92 14.09
C ASP A 50 5.75 1.10 15.36
N GLN A 51 4.51 0.90 15.86
CA GLN A 51 4.27 0.06 17.03
C GLN A 51 4.63 -1.42 16.76
N LEU A 52 4.31 -1.94 15.59
CA LEU A 52 4.63 -3.32 15.21
C LEU A 52 6.14 -3.55 15.14
N ILE A 53 6.88 -2.61 14.54
CA ILE A 53 8.34 -2.69 14.46
C ILE A 53 8.97 -2.60 15.86
N ARG A 54 8.48 -1.71 16.71
CA ARG A 54 8.97 -1.58 18.10
C ARG A 54 8.70 -2.83 18.93
N GLY A 55 7.56 -3.48 18.74
CA GLY A 55 7.21 -4.72 19.44
C GLY A 55 8.02 -5.95 19.01
N ASN A 56 8.59 -5.92 17.80
CA ASN A 56 9.38 -7.02 17.23
C ASN A 56 10.90 -6.82 17.35
N ALA A 57 11.35 -5.73 17.97
CA ALA A 57 12.75 -5.56 18.34
C ALA A 57 13.06 -6.48 19.53
N ALA A 58 13.49 -7.72 19.26
CA ALA A 58 14.17 -8.53 20.26
C ALA A 58 15.35 -7.71 20.81
N PRO A 59 15.55 -7.64 22.14
CA PRO A 59 16.74 -7.00 22.68
C PRO A 59 17.96 -7.77 22.16
N GLY A 60 18.81 -7.08 21.41
CA GLY A 60 20.16 -7.55 21.10
C GLY A 60 21.04 -7.54 22.34
#